data_AF-A0A8H3F710-F1
#
_entry.id   AF-A0A8H3F710-F1
#
_cell.length_a   1.000
_cell.length_b   1.000
_cell.length_c   1.000
_cell.angle_alpha   90.00
_cell.angle_beta   90.00
_cell.angle_gamma   90.00
#
_symmetry.space_group_name_H-M   'P 1'
#
loop_
_entity.id
_entity.type
_entity.pdbx_description
1 polymer ?
#
loop_
_entity_poly.entity_id
_entity_poly.type
_entity_poly.pdbx_seq_one_letter_code
_entity_poly.pdbx_strand_id
1 'polypeptide(L)'
;MPYPETLKEMPKCIFFTDFDGTITLQDSNDWLTDNLGFGEKLRKQGNLDTLEGKVTFRDSFQEMINSIKTPFPECIRLLCENIKLDPGFSDFYMWSREAKVPVIVLSSGMTPIIRGLLVHLIGPEANDIEIVCNEVVDRPGMTKEQEGGWNIQFHDDSDFGHDKSLTIRPYAKHIAEHPEEGKPVLFYAGDGVSDLSAARETDLLFAKKGHGPYFFPLNYRLGSS
;
A
#
# COMPACT_ATOMS: atom_id res chain seq x y z
N MET A 1 -13.49 -4.97 14.64
CA MET A 1 -13.23 -6.16 13.82
C MET A 1 -12.66 -7.26 14.73
N PRO A 2 -13.01 -8.55 14.53
CA PRO A 2 -12.24 -9.62 15.15
C PRO A 2 -10.77 -9.48 14.72
N TYR A 3 -9.84 -9.82 15.61
CA TYR A 3 -8.41 -9.75 15.32
C TYR A 3 -8.08 -10.60 14.08
N PRO A 4 -7.15 -10.15 13.22
CA PRO A 4 -6.76 -10.91 12.05
C PRO A 4 -6.17 -12.27 12.46
N GLU A 5 -6.47 -13.32 11.70
CA GLU A 5 -6.04 -14.71 11.98
C GLU A 5 -4.53 -14.81 12.22
N THR A 6 -3.75 -13.91 11.61
CA THR A 6 -2.29 -13.76 11.75
C THR A 6 -1.82 -13.60 13.20
N LEU A 7 -2.66 -13.05 14.09
CA LEU A 7 -2.34 -12.91 15.51
C LEU A 7 -2.61 -14.17 16.34
N LYS A 8 -3.43 -15.11 15.85
CA LYS A 8 -3.77 -16.33 16.62
C LYS A 8 -2.58 -17.26 16.82
N GLU A 9 -1.64 -17.27 15.87
CA GLU A 9 -0.46 -18.14 15.93
C GLU A 9 0.71 -17.53 16.72
N MET A 10 0.56 -16.30 17.23
CA MET A 10 1.59 -15.58 18.00
C MET A 10 2.97 -15.64 17.33
N PRO A 11 3.11 -15.10 16.11
CA PRO A 11 4.37 -15.14 15.38
C PRO A 11 5.45 -14.33 16.12
N LYS A 12 6.72 -14.70 15.94
CA LYS A 12 7.84 -13.94 16.55
C LYS A 12 7.95 -12.52 16.00
N CYS A 13 7.48 -12.30 14.78
CA CYS A 13 7.44 -11.00 14.16
C CYS A 13 6.37 -10.94 13.07
N ILE A 14 5.93 -9.72 12.76
CA ILE A 14 4.98 -9.42 11.69
C ILE A 14 5.64 -8.36 10.80
N PHE A 15 5.53 -8.55 9.48
CA PHE A 15 6.12 -7.64 8.51
C PHE A 15 5.03 -6.92 7.73
N PHE A 16 4.84 -5.64 8.03
CA PHE A 16 4.01 -4.75 7.23
C PHE A 16 4.84 -4.16 6.10
N THR A 17 4.24 -3.95 4.95
CA THR A 17 4.92 -3.36 3.81
C THR A 17 3.97 -2.51 2.97
N ASP A 18 4.46 -1.40 2.46
CA ASP A 18 3.82 -0.74 1.32
C ASP A 18 3.94 -1.60 0.05
N PHE A 19 3.16 -1.25 -0.96
CA PHE A 19 3.15 -1.92 -2.26
C PHE A 19 3.86 -1.11 -3.34
N ASP A 20 3.26 0.01 -3.73
CA ASP A 20 3.76 0.90 -4.77
C ASP A 20 5.09 1.52 -4.33
N GLY A 21 6.13 1.49 -5.18
CA GLY A 21 7.46 2.00 -4.83
C GLY A 21 8.27 1.11 -3.87
N THR A 22 7.61 0.21 -3.13
CA THR A 22 8.22 -0.70 -2.16
C THR A 22 8.33 -2.15 -2.66
N ILE A 23 7.21 -2.84 -2.89
CA ILE A 23 7.16 -4.17 -3.51
C ILE A 23 7.37 -4.06 -5.02
N THR A 24 6.77 -3.05 -5.63
CA THR A 24 6.95 -2.74 -7.04
C THR A 24 7.99 -1.62 -7.21
N LEU A 25 8.59 -1.55 -8.39
CA LEU A 25 9.54 -0.48 -8.72
C LEU A 25 8.84 0.81 -9.18
N GLN A 26 7.58 0.71 -9.60
CA GLN A 26 6.75 1.80 -10.08
C GLN A 26 5.47 1.87 -9.26
N ASP A 27 4.93 3.08 -9.09
CA ASP A 27 3.60 3.29 -8.55
C ASP A 27 2.55 3.01 -9.64
N SER A 28 1.66 2.07 -9.35
CA SER A 28 0.61 1.60 -10.25
C SER A 28 -0.47 2.65 -10.50
N ASN A 29 -0.81 3.47 -9.51
CA ASN A 29 -1.79 4.54 -9.68
C ASN A 29 -1.19 5.70 -10.46
N ASP A 30 0.05 6.09 -10.17
CA ASP A 30 0.81 7.06 -10.95
C ASP A 30 0.85 6.60 -12.42
N TRP A 31 1.14 5.33 -12.68
CA TRP A 31 1.18 4.81 -14.04
C TRP A 31 -0.18 4.91 -14.74
N LEU A 32 -1.28 4.51 -14.08
CA LEU A 32 -2.62 4.65 -14.67
C LEU A 32 -2.97 6.11 -14.94
N THR A 33 -2.72 6.99 -13.99
CA THR A 33 -3.05 8.42 -14.12
C THR A 33 -2.20 9.11 -15.19
N ASP A 34 -0.92 8.77 -15.28
CA ASP A 34 0.02 9.37 -16.22
C ASP A 34 -0.26 8.94 -17.66
N ASN A 35 -0.72 7.70 -17.87
CA ASN A 35 -0.89 7.12 -19.20
C ASN A 35 -2.34 7.05 -19.68
N LEU A 36 -3.31 6.91 -18.76
CA LEU A 36 -4.73 6.71 -19.07
C LEU A 36 -5.64 7.79 -18.48
N GLY A 37 -5.12 8.58 -17.54
CA GLY A 37 -5.84 9.66 -16.89
C GLY A 37 -5.47 11.03 -17.45
N PHE A 38 -5.43 12.02 -16.57
CA PHE A 38 -5.14 13.41 -16.92
C PHE A 38 -3.65 13.72 -17.18
N GLY A 39 -2.76 12.73 -17.05
CA GLY A 39 -1.34 12.85 -17.32
C GLY A 39 -0.47 13.36 -16.16
N GLU A 40 0.83 13.11 -16.30
CA GLU A 40 1.89 13.36 -15.30
C GLU A 40 1.93 14.80 -14.78
N LYS A 41 1.70 15.78 -15.65
CA LYS A 41 1.77 17.19 -15.26
C LYS A 41 0.71 17.52 -14.20
N LEU A 42 -0.53 17.08 -14.42
CA LEU A 42 -1.63 17.35 -13.49
C LEU A 42 -1.50 16.51 -12.22
N ARG A 43 -1.03 15.26 -12.34
CA ARG A 43 -0.72 14.42 -11.19
C ARG A 43 0.32 15.05 -10.27
N LYS A 44 1.44 15.50 -10.82
CA LYS A 44 2.52 16.15 -10.06
C LYS A 44 2.06 17.46 -9.42
N GLN A 45 1.17 18.20 -10.08
CA GLN A 45 0.57 19.40 -9.50
C GLN A 45 -0.32 19.04 -8.30
N GLY A 46 -1.19 18.02 -8.42
CA GLY A 46 -1.99 17.52 -7.30
C GLY A 46 -1.13 17.10 -6.10
N ASN A 47 -0.04 16.36 -6.34
CA ASN A 47 0.91 15.99 -5.30
C ASN A 47 1.52 17.21 -4.59
N LEU A 48 1.92 18.24 -5.35
CA LEU A 48 2.42 19.49 -4.76
C LEU A 48 1.35 20.19 -3.93
N ASP A 49 0.12 20.25 -4.42
CA ASP A 49 -0.96 20.92 -3.71
C ASP A 49 -1.35 20.17 -2.42
N THR A 50 -1.25 18.83 -2.41
CA THR A 50 -1.37 18.03 -1.18
C THR A 50 -0.24 18.29 -0.20
N LEU A 51 1.02 18.36 -0.67
CA LEU A 51 2.18 18.67 0.17
C LEU A 51 2.10 20.08 0.80
N GLU A 52 1.52 21.03 0.08
CA GLU A 52 1.29 22.40 0.55
C GLU A 52 0.01 22.54 1.40
N GLY A 53 -0.74 21.44 1.59
CA GLY A 53 -1.96 21.41 2.41
C GLY A 53 -3.16 22.15 1.80
N LYS A 54 -3.17 22.37 0.48
CA LYS A 54 -4.27 23.02 -0.24
C LYS A 54 -5.47 22.09 -0.48
N VAL A 55 -5.19 20.79 -0.58
CA VAL A 55 -6.14 19.72 -0.90
C VAL A 55 -5.71 18.47 -0.15
N THR A 56 -6.65 17.67 0.34
CA THR A 56 -6.33 16.41 1.03
C THR A 56 -5.75 15.38 0.06
N PHE A 57 -4.98 14.41 0.55
CA PHE A 57 -4.50 13.32 -0.31
C PHE A 57 -5.68 12.55 -0.91
N ARG A 58 -6.71 12.26 -0.11
CA ARG A 58 -7.93 11.58 -0.53
C ARG A 58 -8.61 12.28 -1.70
N ASP A 59 -8.78 13.60 -1.61
CA ASP A 59 -9.44 14.37 -2.67
C ASP A 59 -8.60 14.41 -3.94
N SER A 60 -7.29 14.68 -3.83
CA SER A 60 -6.38 14.65 -4.99
C SER A 60 -6.36 13.27 -5.65
N PHE A 61 -6.33 12.20 -4.86
CA PHE A 61 -6.36 10.84 -5.35
C PHE A 61 -7.70 10.49 -6.01
N GLN A 62 -8.83 10.95 -5.45
CA GLN A 62 -10.15 10.79 -6.07
C GLN A 62 -10.22 11.49 -7.44
N GLU A 63 -9.59 12.66 -7.60
CA GLU A 63 -9.48 13.36 -8.90
C GLU A 63 -8.65 12.55 -9.91
N MET A 64 -7.49 12.01 -9.48
CA MET A 64 -6.65 11.13 -10.30
C MET A 64 -7.46 9.94 -10.82
N ILE A 65 -8.16 9.23 -9.92
CA ILE A 65 -9.00 8.09 -10.28
C ILE A 65 -10.14 8.49 -11.21
N ASN A 66 -10.81 9.62 -10.96
CA ASN A 66 -11.91 10.11 -11.81
C ASN A 66 -11.47 10.47 -13.23
N SER A 67 -10.19 10.78 -13.43
CA SER A 67 -9.64 11.10 -14.75
C SER A 67 -9.50 9.88 -15.65
N ILE A 68 -9.41 8.67 -15.08
CA ILE A 68 -9.25 7.42 -15.84
C ILE A 68 -10.63 6.94 -16.30
N LYS A 69 -10.79 6.78 -17.62
CA LYS A 69 -12.02 6.25 -18.23
C LYS A 69 -11.89 4.81 -18.70
N THR A 70 -10.69 4.28 -18.78
CA THR A 70 -10.44 2.90 -19.17
C THR A 70 -11.23 1.91 -18.29
N PRO A 71 -11.91 0.90 -18.87
CA PRO A 71 -12.53 -0.17 -18.12
C PRO A 71 -11.56 -0.83 -17.14
N PHE A 72 -12.05 -1.18 -15.96
CA PHE A 72 -11.20 -1.64 -14.87
C PHE A 72 -10.39 -2.91 -15.16
N PRO A 73 -10.94 -3.95 -15.84
CA PRO A 73 -10.14 -5.12 -16.22
C PRO A 73 -8.97 -4.78 -17.14
N GLU A 74 -9.15 -3.79 -18.02
CA GLU A 74 -8.12 -3.33 -18.94
C GLU A 74 -7.02 -2.57 -18.19
N CYS A 75 -7.36 -1.79 -17.15
CA CYS A 75 -6.37 -1.20 -16.25
C CYS A 75 -5.47 -2.26 -15.62
N ILE A 76 -6.03 -3.36 -15.10
CA ILE A 76 -5.24 -4.46 -14.51
C ILE A 76 -4.31 -5.08 -15.55
N ARG A 77 -4.82 -5.37 -16.75
CA ARG A 77 -4.02 -5.96 -17.84
C ARG A 77 -2.82 -5.08 -18.19
N LEU A 78 -3.05 -3.78 -18.38
CA LEU A 78 -2.01 -2.81 -18.70
C LEU A 78 -0.98 -2.68 -17.58
N LEU A 79 -1.40 -2.72 -16.32
CA LEU A 79 -0.47 -2.69 -15.20
C LEU A 79 0.40 -3.94 -15.14
N CYS A 80 -0.15 -5.13 -15.35
CA CYS A 80 0.65 -6.37 -15.43
C CYS A 80 1.74 -6.30 -16.52
N GLU A 81 1.49 -5.58 -17.62
CA GLU A 81 2.47 -5.41 -18.71
C GLU A 81 3.60 -4.42 -18.39
N ASN A 82 3.38 -3.50 -17.44
CA ASN A 82 4.24 -2.32 -17.27
C ASN A 82 4.87 -2.19 -15.88
N ILE A 83 4.26 -2.77 -14.85
CA ILE A 83 4.75 -2.72 -13.47
C ILE A 83 5.71 -3.87 -13.23
N LYS A 84 6.83 -3.58 -12.58
CA LYS A 84 7.89 -4.54 -12.28
C LYS A 84 8.01 -4.76 -10.79
N LEU A 85 8.26 -6.03 -10.42
CA LEU A 85 8.57 -6.42 -9.05
C LEU A 85 9.96 -5.93 -8.66
N ASP A 86 10.12 -5.55 -7.39
CA ASP A 86 11.44 -5.43 -6.79
C ASP A 86 12.15 -6.80 -6.80
N PRO A 87 13.39 -6.87 -7.31
CA PRO A 87 14.08 -8.15 -7.49
C PRO A 87 14.33 -8.91 -6.18
N GLY A 88 14.34 -8.23 -5.02
CA GLY A 88 14.51 -8.88 -3.72
C GLY A 88 13.21 -9.37 -3.08
N PHE A 89 12.04 -8.94 -3.56
CA PHE A 89 10.79 -9.21 -2.86
C PHE A 89 10.35 -10.67 -2.94
N SER A 90 10.55 -11.33 -4.08
CA SER A 90 10.16 -12.74 -4.23
C SER A 90 10.93 -13.64 -3.25
N ASP A 91 12.26 -13.48 -3.18
CA ASP A 91 13.10 -14.23 -2.24
C ASP A 91 12.73 -13.94 -0.78
N PHE A 92 12.47 -12.66 -0.45
CA PHE A 92 12.01 -12.26 0.87
C PHE A 92 10.68 -12.92 1.24
N TYR A 93 9.70 -12.91 0.35
CA TYR A 93 8.37 -13.49 0.61
C TYR A 93 8.44 -15.01 0.76
N MET A 94 9.25 -15.70 -0.05
CA MET A 94 9.42 -17.14 0.09
C MET A 94 10.09 -17.50 1.43
N TRP A 95 11.13 -16.75 1.82
CA TRP A 95 11.75 -16.90 3.13
C TRP A 95 10.75 -16.64 4.27
N SER A 96 9.93 -15.58 4.16
CA SER A 96 8.98 -15.22 5.22
C SER A 96 7.94 -16.32 5.42
N ARG A 97 7.46 -16.95 4.34
CA ARG A 97 6.55 -18.11 4.41
C ARG A 97 7.19 -19.30 5.12
N GLU A 98 8.41 -19.67 4.74
CA GLU A 98 9.13 -20.78 5.39
C GLU A 98 9.37 -20.51 6.89
N ALA A 99 9.71 -19.26 7.21
CA ALA A 99 9.93 -18.80 8.58
C ALA A 99 8.64 -18.56 9.38
N LYS A 100 7.46 -18.71 8.77
CA LYS A 100 6.15 -18.37 9.34
C LYS A 100 6.06 -16.93 9.85
N VAL A 101 6.66 -16.01 9.10
CA VAL A 101 6.57 -14.56 9.32
C VAL A 101 5.44 -14.02 8.44
N PRO A 102 4.33 -13.55 9.03
CA PRO A 102 3.26 -12.94 8.25
C PRO A 102 3.74 -11.69 7.55
N VAL A 103 3.41 -11.59 6.26
CA VAL A 103 3.62 -10.38 5.44
C VAL A 103 2.25 -9.79 5.11
N ILE A 104 2.06 -8.53 5.48
CA ILE A 104 0.79 -7.81 5.35
C ILE A 104 1.04 -6.55 4.52
N VAL A 105 0.35 -6.43 3.40
CA VAL A 105 0.47 -5.29 2.49
C VAL A 105 -0.50 -4.19 2.92
N LEU A 106 0.02 -2.99 3.18
CA LEU A 106 -0.75 -1.78 3.48
C LEU A 106 -0.54 -0.75 2.37
N SER A 107 -1.55 -0.51 1.54
CA SER A 107 -1.40 0.35 0.36
C SER A 107 -2.60 1.27 0.16
N SER A 108 -2.37 2.48 -0.35
CA SER A 108 -3.46 3.37 -0.79
C SER A 108 -3.98 3.02 -2.19
N GLY A 109 -3.42 2.00 -2.85
CA GLY A 109 -3.97 1.42 -4.08
C GLY A 109 -5.28 0.65 -3.85
N MET A 110 -5.62 -0.23 -4.79
CA MET A 110 -6.91 -0.94 -4.82
C MET A 110 -6.74 -2.46 -4.78
N THR A 111 -7.50 -3.17 -3.94
CA THR A 111 -7.35 -4.63 -3.70
C THR A 111 -7.27 -5.44 -5.00
N PRO A 112 -8.18 -5.28 -5.99
CA PRO A 112 -8.13 -6.10 -7.19
C PRO A 112 -6.89 -5.86 -8.06
N ILE A 113 -6.35 -4.63 -8.07
CA ILE A 113 -5.11 -4.30 -8.79
C ILE A 113 -3.92 -4.95 -8.09
N ILE A 114 -3.77 -4.72 -6.79
CA ILE A 114 -2.64 -5.23 -6.01
C ILE A 114 -2.64 -6.76 -6.05
N ARG A 115 -3.80 -7.40 -5.87
CA ARG A 115 -3.95 -8.86 -5.98
C ARG A 115 -3.56 -9.36 -7.36
N GLY A 116 -4.05 -8.71 -8.42
CA GLY A 116 -3.73 -9.07 -9.81
C GLY A 116 -2.23 -8.98 -10.11
N LEU A 117 -1.58 -7.89 -9.68
CA LEU A 117 -0.15 -7.68 -9.84
C LEU A 117 0.68 -8.68 -9.03
N LEU A 118 0.36 -8.90 -7.76
CA LEU A 118 1.07 -9.87 -6.91
C LEU A 118 1.04 -11.28 -7.51
N VAL A 119 -0.15 -11.74 -7.94
CA VAL A 119 -0.30 -13.06 -8.56
C VAL A 119 0.44 -13.14 -9.90
N HIS A 120 0.41 -12.07 -10.70
CA HIS A 120 1.11 -12.02 -11.97
C HIS A 120 2.64 -12.04 -11.81
N LEU A 121 3.16 -11.28 -10.85
CA LEU A 121 4.60 -11.03 -10.68
C LEU A 121 5.32 -12.11 -9.86
N ILE A 122 4.61 -12.73 -8.91
CA ILE A 122 5.20 -13.70 -7.97
C ILE A 122 4.70 -15.12 -8.25
N GLY A 123 3.41 -15.26 -8.53
CA GLY A 123 2.75 -16.56 -8.70
C GLY A 123 1.53 -16.76 -7.79
N PRO A 124 0.88 -17.93 -7.87
CA PRO A 124 -0.35 -18.23 -7.13
C PRO A 124 -0.18 -18.19 -5.60
N GLU A 125 1.04 -18.36 -5.09
CA GLU A 125 1.37 -18.28 -3.66
C GLU A 125 1.13 -16.89 -3.08
N ALA A 126 1.08 -15.85 -3.91
CA ALA A 126 0.79 -14.49 -3.47
C ALA A 126 -0.69 -14.27 -3.09
N ASN A 127 -1.57 -15.26 -3.33
CA ASN A 127 -2.94 -15.23 -2.82
C ASN A 127 -2.99 -15.29 -1.30
N ASP A 128 -1.97 -15.86 -0.65
CA ASP A 128 -1.89 -15.98 0.81
C ASP A 128 -1.56 -14.63 1.49
N ILE A 129 -1.10 -13.64 0.72
CA ILE A 129 -0.73 -12.32 1.25
C ILE A 129 -2.00 -11.58 1.72
N GLU A 130 -2.01 -11.17 2.98
CA GLU A 130 -3.04 -10.27 3.49
C GLU A 130 -2.82 -8.88 2.89
N ILE A 131 -3.88 -8.28 2.34
CA ILE A 131 -3.86 -6.94 1.76
C ILE A 131 -4.90 -6.10 2.48
N VAL A 132 -4.49 -4.95 2.99
CA VAL A 132 -5.39 -3.92 3.50
C VAL A 132 -5.18 -2.66 2.66
N CYS A 133 -6.21 -2.30 1.89
CA CYS A 133 -6.18 -1.15 1.01
C CYS A 133 -7.60 -0.67 0.67
N ASN A 134 -7.70 0.25 -0.28
CA ASN A 134 -8.97 0.70 -0.83
C ASN A 134 -9.60 -0.38 -1.73
N GLU A 135 -10.90 -0.26 -1.96
CA GLU A 135 -11.68 -1.16 -2.80
C GLU A 135 -12.15 -0.49 -4.09
N VAL A 136 -12.71 -1.30 -4.99
CA VAL A 136 -13.27 -0.82 -6.27
C VAL A 136 -14.75 -1.16 -6.34
N VAL A 137 -15.54 -0.16 -6.68
CA VAL A 137 -16.99 -0.26 -6.80
C VAL A 137 -17.46 0.17 -8.18
N ASP A 138 -18.60 -0.38 -8.59
CA ASP A 138 -19.28 0.05 -9.80
C ASP A 138 -19.86 1.47 -9.60
N ARG A 139 -19.82 2.29 -10.64
CA ARG A 139 -20.55 3.56 -10.63
C ARG A 139 -22.05 3.30 -10.76
N PRO A 140 -22.91 4.17 -10.19
CA PRO A 140 -24.35 4.02 -10.29
C PRO A 140 -24.83 3.87 -11.74
N GLY A 141 -25.51 2.76 -12.03
CA GLY A 141 -26.05 2.46 -13.36
C GLY A 141 -25.03 1.95 -14.38
N MET A 142 -23.80 1.66 -13.97
CA MET A 142 -22.73 1.12 -14.81
C MET A 142 -22.12 -0.12 -14.16
N THR A 143 -21.23 -0.79 -14.88
CA THR A 143 -20.36 -1.82 -14.33
C THR A 143 -18.90 -1.46 -14.61
N LYS A 144 -17.97 -1.91 -13.76
CA LYS A 144 -16.52 -1.63 -13.92
C LYS A 144 -15.90 -2.12 -15.24
N GLU A 145 -16.58 -3.01 -15.96
CA GLU A 145 -16.23 -3.48 -17.30
C GLU A 145 -16.53 -2.44 -18.40
N GLN A 146 -17.29 -1.41 -18.08
CA GLN A 146 -17.63 -0.32 -18.99
C GLN A 146 -16.68 0.87 -18.84
N GLU A 147 -16.54 1.66 -19.91
CA GLU A 147 -15.77 2.90 -19.90
C GLU A 147 -16.31 3.85 -18.83
N GLY A 148 -15.44 4.28 -17.91
CA GLY A 148 -15.78 5.14 -16.78
C GLY A 148 -16.69 4.47 -15.74
N GLY A 149 -16.89 3.16 -15.80
CA GLY A 149 -17.88 2.45 -14.99
C GLY A 149 -17.46 2.10 -13.57
N TRP A 150 -16.26 2.49 -13.13
CA TRP A 150 -15.73 2.19 -11.80
C TRP A 150 -15.36 3.45 -11.00
N ASN A 151 -15.35 3.29 -9.68
CA ASN A 151 -14.84 4.29 -8.75
C ASN A 151 -14.09 3.60 -7.60
N ILE A 152 -13.26 4.36 -6.90
CA ILE A 152 -12.62 3.92 -5.67
C ILE A 152 -13.60 3.99 -4.49
N GLN A 153 -13.52 2.99 -3.61
CA GLN A 153 -14.09 3.02 -2.28
C GLN A 153 -12.94 3.09 -1.27
N PHE A 154 -12.86 4.20 -0.55
CA PHE A 154 -11.82 4.41 0.45
C PHE A 154 -11.97 3.47 1.65
N HIS A 155 -10.82 3.03 2.19
CA HIS A 155 -10.74 2.12 3.34
C HIS A 155 -11.27 2.78 4.62
N ASP A 156 -10.96 4.06 4.80
CA ASP A 156 -11.39 4.84 5.96
C ASP A 156 -11.76 6.28 5.58
N ASP A 157 -12.27 7.01 6.58
CA ASP A 157 -12.74 8.38 6.42
C ASP A 157 -11.66 9.45 6.63
N SER A 158 -10.38 9.07 6.75
CA SER A 158 -9.29 10.04 6.93
C SER A 158 -9.04 10.86 5.67
N ASP A 159 -8.27 11.95 5.82
CA ASP A 159 -7.78 12.77 4.71
C ASP A 159 -6.80 12.02 3.78
N PHE A 160 -6.41 10.78 4.15
CA PHE A 160 -5.62 9.88 3.32
C PHE A 160 -6.48 8.84 2.58
N GLY A 161 -7.70 8.57 3.06
CA GLY A 161 -8.58 7.50 2.56
C GLY A 161 -8.11 6.07 2.89
N HIS A 162 -6.84 5.89 3.20
CA HIS A 162 -6.27 4.74 3.90
C HIS A 162 -5.11 5.22 4.79
N ASP A 163 -5.41 5.51 6.06
CA ASP A 163 -4.40 5.81 7.07
C ASP A 163 -3.84 4.49 7.62
N LYS A 164 -2.67 4.11 7.11
CA LYS A 164 -1.96 2.88 7.48
C LYS A 164 -1.77 2.74 9.00
N SER A 165 -1.68 3.83 9.75
CA SER A 165 -1.56 3.78 11.21
C SER A 165 -2.85 3.25 11.88
N LEU A 166 -4.04 3.56 11.34
CA LEU A 166 -5.30 3.02 11.82
C LEU A 166 -5.37 1.50 11.65
N THR A 167 -4.75 0.98 10.58
CA THR A 167 -4.66 -0.46 10.32
C THR A 167 -3.70 -1.17 11.28
N ILE A 168 -2.58 -0.54 11.63
CA ILE A 168 -1.55 -1.17 12.49
C ILE A 168 -1.93 -1.10 13.98
N ARG A 169 -2.58 -0.01 14.44
CA ARG A 169 -2.91 0.19 15.87
C ARG A 169 -3.61 -1.01 16.54
N PRO A 170 -4.58 -1.71 15.91
CA PRO A 170 -5.16 -2.92 16.48
C PRO A 170 -4.14 -4.03 16.77
N TYR A 171 -3.15 -4.21 15.88
CA TYR A 171 -2.06 -5.18 16.08
C TYR A 171 -1.17 -4.77 17.25
N ALA A 172 -0.70 -3.52 17.24
CA ALA A 172 0.15 -2.98 18.30
C ALA A 172 -0.53 -3.04 19.68
N LYS A 173 -1.82 -2.67 19.75
CA LYS A 173 -2.61 -2.75 20.99
C LYS A 173 -2.75 -4.19 21.47
N HIS A 174 -3.07 -5.12 20.59
CA HIS A 174 -3.19 -6.53 20.95
C HIS A 174 -1.86 -7.08 21.49
N ILE A 175 -0.75 -6.78 20.82
CA ILE A 175 0.59 -7.22 21.22
C ILE A 175 0.99 -6.61 22.56
N ALA A 176 0.64 -5.34 22.82
CA ALA A 176 0.93 -4.67 24.08
C ALA A 176 0.23 -5.33 25.29
N GLU A 177 -0.90 -6.00 25.08
CA GLU A 177 -1.62 -6.76 26.12
C GLU A 177 -0.96 -8.11 26.47
N HIS A 178 0.05 -8.57 25.71
CA HIS A 178 0.75 -9.83 25.94
C HIS A 178 1.95 -9.70 26.89
N PRO A 179 2.37 -10.80 27.56
CA PRO A 179 3.61 -10.83 28.35
C PRO A 179 4.83 -10.44 27.50
N GLU A 180 5.82 -9.74 28.07
CA GLU A 180 7.05 -9.30 27.37
C GLU A 180 7.78 -10.47 26.67
N GLU A 181 7.75 -11.64 27.29
CA GLU A 181 8.32 -12.86 26.72
C GLU A 181 7.40 -13.40 25.61
N GLY A 182 7.83 -13.25 24.36
CA GLY A 182 7.10 -13.73 23.18
C GLY A 182 6.27 -12.67 22.46
N LYS A 183 6.43 -11.38 22.78
CA LYS A 183 5.82 -10.30 21.98
C LYS A 183 6.35 -10.33 20.53
N PRO A 184 5.46 -10.34 19.53
CA PRO A 184 5.86 -10.17 18.15
C PRO A 184 6.55 -8.82 17.94
N VAL A 185 7.68 -8.81 17.22
CA VAL A 185 8.29 -7.57 16.72
C VAL A 185 7.56 -7.11 15.45
N LEU A 186 7.20 -5.84 15.39
CA LEU A 186 6.52 -5.22 14.25
C LEU A 186 7.52 -4.52 13.33
N PHE A 187 7.65 -5.02 12.10
CA PHE A 187 8.44 -4.38 11.05
C PHE A 187 7.56 -3.63 10.08
N TYR A 188 8.05 -2.54 9.52
CA TYR A 188 7.43 -1.84 8.42
C TYR A 188 8.43 -1.56 7.30
N ALA A 189 8.07 -1.80 6.04
CA ALA A 189 8.82 -1.33 4.87
C ALA A 189 8.01 -0.35 4.04
N GLY A 190 8.63 0.76 3.62
CA GLY A 190 7.98 1.79 2.81
C GLY A 190 8.99 2.70 2.11
N ASP A 191 8.53 3.49 1.14
CA ASP A 191 9.34 4.42 0.35
C ASP A 191 8.87 5.88 0.42
N GLY A 192 7.69 6.13 1.01
CA GLY A 192 7.00 7.42 0.96
C GLY A 192 6.86 8.15 2.29
N VAL A 193 6.42 9.41 2.22
CA VAL A 193 6.09 10.22 3.41
C VAL A 193 4.82 9.71 4.10
N SER A 194 3.89 9.12 3.35
CA SER A 194 2.68 8.47 3.86
C SER A 194 2.99 7.31 4.82
N ASP A 195 4.17 6.69 4.69
CA ASP A 195 4.62 5.59 5.54
C ASP A 195 5.09 6.03 6.94
N LEU A 196 5.34 7.33 7.13
CA LEU A 196 5.81 7.84 8.42
C LEU A 196 4.79 7.63 9.54
N SER A 197 3.49 7.62 9.23
CA SER A 197 2.45 7.32 10.22
C SER A 197 2.51 5.85 10.63
N ALA A 198 2.72 4.93 9.68
CA ALA A 198 2.89 3.51 9.94
C ALA A 198 4.18 3.21 10.73
N ALA A 199 5.26 3.91 10.43
CA ALA A 199 6.53 3.79 11.13
C ALA A 199 6.43 4.13 12.62
N ARG A 200 5.48 4.98 13.03
CA ARG A 200 5.27 5.33 14.45
C ARG A 200 4.56 4.24 15.23
N GLU A 201 3.87 3.33 14.54
CA GLU A 201 3.11 2.24 15.14
C GLU A 201 3.85 0.90 15.07
N THR A 202 5.11 0.89 14.62
CA THR A 202 5.97 -0.30 14.46
C THR A 202 7.32 -0.13 15.17
N ASP A 203 8.02 -1.25 15.43
CA ASP A 203 9.27 -1.27 16.18
C ASP A 203 10.49 -0.90 15.31
N LEU A 204 10.46 -1.28 14.02
CA LEU A 204 11.57 -1.03 13.11
C LEU A 204 11.10 -0.76 11.66
N LEU A 205 11.63 0.32 11.09
CA LEU A 205 11.35 0.80 9.74
C LEU A 205 12.48 0.48 8.77
N PHE A 206 12.15 -0.16 7.65
CA PHE A 206 12.98 -0.27 6.46
C PHE A 206 12.54 0.77 5.43
N ALA A 207 13.29 1.87 5.33
CA ALA A 207 13.05 2.87 4.31
C ALA A 207 13.72 2.44 2.99
N LYS A 208 12.93 2.15 1.96
CA LYS A 208 13.45 1.90 0.63
C LYS A 208 13.81 3.21 -0.03
N LYS A 209 14.99 3.26 -0.65
CA LYS A 209 15.43 4.45 -1.37
C LYS A 209 14.59 4.61 -2.64
N GLY A 210 13.61 5.51 -2.59
CA GLY A 210 12.74 5.80 -3.73
C GLY A 210 13.47 6.42 -4.92
N HIS A 211 12.84 6.31 -6.10
CA HIS A 211 13.19 7.03 -7.34
C HIS A 211 12.26 8.23 -7.61
N GLY A 212 11.46 8.66 -6.62
CA GLY A 212 10.60 9.84 -6.71
C GLY A 212 11.35 11.16 -6.43
N PRO A 213 10.85 12.31 -6.91
CA PRO A 213 11.49 13.63 -6.69
C PRO A 213 11.49 14.10 -5.23
N TYR A 214 10.85 13.37 -4.31
CA TYR A 214 10.73 13.70 -2.90
C TYR A 214 11.41 12.66 -2.00
N PHE A 215 12.67 12.33 -2.29
CA PHE A 215 13.50 11.63 -1.32
C PHE A 215 14.09 12.65 -0.33
N PHE A 216 13.56 12.69 0.90
CA PHE A 216 14.25 13.35 2.01
C PHE A 216 15.23 12.36 2.65
N PRO A 217 16.53 12.68 2.77
CA PRO A 217 17.43 11.89 3.60
C PRO A 217 17.01 12.04 5.05
N LEU A 218 16.32 11.05 5.60
CA LEU A 218 16.02 10.97 7.02
C LEU A 218 17.29 10.58 7.79
N ASN A 219 17.98 11.58 8.32
CA ASN A 219 18.95 11.39 9.41
C ASN A 219 18.19 11.05 10.70
N TYR A 220 17.85 9.79 10.94
CA TYR A 220 17.51 9.35 12.29
C TYR A 220 18.80 9.05 13.05
N ARG A 221 19.18 9.95 13.97
CA ARG A 221 19.98 9.56 15.14
C ARG A 221 19.05 8.72 16.01
N LEU A 222 19.32 7.42 16.09
CA LEU A 222 18.78 6.59 17.17
C LEU A 222 19.17 7.25 18.49
N GLY A 223 18.17 7.67 19.26
CA GLY A 223 18.36 8.28 20.55
C GLY A 223 19.03 7.28 21.48
N SER A 224 20.22 7.63 21.94
CA SER A 224 20.82 7.04 23.13
C SER A 224 20.09 7.59 24.36
N SER A 225 19.37 6.72 25.07
CA SER A 225 19.14 6.83 26.52
C SER A 225 18.76 5.47 27.07
#